data_AF-A0A2S1M305-F1
#
_entry.id   AF-A0A2S1M305-F1
#
_cell.length_a   1.000
_cell.length_b   1.000
_cell.length_c   1.000
_cell.angle_alpha   90.00
_cell.angle_beta   90.00
_cell.angle_gamma   90.00
#
_symmetry.space_group_name_H-M   'P 1'
#
loop_
_entity.id
_entity.type
_entity.pdbx_description
1 polymer ?
#
loop_
_entity_poly.entity_id
_entity_poly.type
_entity_poly.pdbx_seq_one_letter_code
_entity_poly.pdbx_strand_id
1 'polypeptide(L)'
;TIEGPLYVAGAPEAEGFARMDDGSDSDGEVMWLTGQVRDVDGTPIPGAKVEIWHCNSKGNYSFFDPTQSEYNMRRTIYADSEGRYTARSIIPSGYGVPEGAPTDQILKALGRHGERPAHIHYFASAPGHQHLTT
;
A
#
# COMPACT_ATOMS: atom_id res chain seq x y z
N THR A 1 -9.86 -2.68 -6.61
CA THR A 1 -9.05 -2.31 -7.80
C THR A 1 -8.14 -3.51 -8.13
N ILE A 2 -7.09 -3.36 -8.96
CA ILE A 2 -6.14 -4.46 -9.22
C ILE A 2 -5.05 -4.51 -8.15
N GLU A 3 -4.56 -5.70 -7.82
CA GLU A 3 -3.40 -5.90 -6.91
C GLU A 3 -2.13 -5.23 -7.45
N GLY A 4 -1.91 -5.35 -8.77
CA GLY A 4 -0.64 -4.97 -9.39
C GLY A 4 0.48 -5.97 -9.09
N PRO A 5 1.70 -5.74 -9.59
CA PRO A 5 2.78 -6.74 -9.53
C PRO A 5 3.69 -6.59 -8.30
N LEU A 6 3.36 -5.70 -7.36
CA LEU A 6 4.30 -5.20 -6.34
C LEU A 6 3.90 -5.57 -4.91
N TYR A 7 2.93 -6.46 -4.72
CA TYR A 7 2.62 -7.02 -3.41
C TYR A 7 3.74 -7.95 -2.93
N VAL A 8 4.06 -7.88 -1.64
CA VAL A 8 5.03 -8.77 -0.98
C VAL A 8 4.42 -9.18 0.36
N ALA A 9 4.17 -10.48 0.52
CA ALA A 9 3.60 -11.05 1.74
C ALA A 9 4.59 -10.97 2.91
N GLY A 10 4.08 -10.99 4.14
CA GLY A 10 4.91 -11.02 5.35
C GLY A 10 5.31 -9.64 5.89
N ALA A 11 4.63 -8.58 5.47
CA ALA A 11 4.85 -7.25 6.01
C ALA A 11 4.62 -7.23 7.54
N PRO A 12 5.46 -6.51 8.33
CA PRO A 12 5.38 -6.49 9.78
C PRO A 12 3.97 -6.18 10.29
N GLU A 13 3.56 -6.96 11.28
CA GLU A 13 2.23 -6.88 11.89
C GLU A 13 2.20 -5.89 13.05
N ALA A 14 1.07 -5.21 13.21
CA ALA A 14 0.77 -4.35 14.35
C ALA A 14 -0.74 -4.39 14.69
N GLU A 15 -1.11 -3.96 15.90
CA GLU A 15 -2.50 -3.85 16.33
C GLU A 15 -2.92 -2.37 16.41
N GLY A 16 -3.98 -2.01 15.70
CA GLY A 16 -4.61 -0.68 15.72
C GLY A 16 -3.79 0.45 15.08
N PHE A 17 -2.48 0.49 15.28
CA PHE A 17 -1.59 1.53 14.79
C PHE A 17 -0.26 0.99 14.26
N ALA A 18 0.22 1.52 13.14
CA ALA A 18 1.60 1.33 12.69
C ALA A 18 2.21 2.60 12.07
N ARG A 19 3.53 2.77 12.25
CA ARG A 19 4.35 3.64 11.37
C ARG A 19 4.93 2.79 10.24
N MET A 20 4.67 3.19 8.99
CA MET A 20 5.04 2.44 7.79
C MET A 20 6.43 2.82 7.25
N ASP A 21 6.77 4.10 7.31
CA ASP A 21 8.06 4.63 6.88
C ASP A 21 9.17 4.39 7.91
N ASP A 22 10.40 4.20 7.44
CA ASP A 22 11.60 4.15 8.29
C ASP A 22 12.19 5.54 8.61
N GLY A 23 11.62 6.61 8.04
CA GLY A 23 12.05 8.00 8.23
C GLY A 23 13.27 8.42 7.40
N SER A 24 13.73 7.60 6.47
CA SER A 24 14.89 7.91 5.61
C SER A 24 14.55 8.81 4.41
N ASP A 25 13.28 8.88 4.03
CA ASP A 25 12.80 9.67 2.88
C ASP A 25 12.67 11.15 3.27
N SER A 26 13.70 11.95 2.98
CA SER A 26 13.75 13.38 3.31
C SER A 26 12.73 14.24 2.57
N ASP A 27 12.23 13.76 1.43
CA ASP A 27 11.29 14.48 0.57
C ASP A 27 9.83 14.10 0.89
N GLY A 28 9.61 13.16 1.81
CA GLY A 28 8.29 12.65 2.16
C GLY A 28 7.46 13.61 3.02
N GLU A 29 6.28 13.99 2.53
CA GLU A 29 5.26 14.65 3.33
C GLU A 29 4.47 13.63 4.16
N VAL A 30 4.31 13.86 5.47
CA VAL A 30 3.63 12.92 6.37
C VAL A 30 2.15 12.78 6.03
N MET A 31 1.67 11.54 5.97
CA MET A 31 0.29 11.18 5.73
C MET A 31 -0.24 10.30 6.87
N TRP A 32 -1.48 10.56 7.29
CA TRP A 32 -2.23 9.70 8.22
C TRP A 32 -3.34 8.98 7.47
N LEU A 33 -3.31 7.65 7.51
CA LEU A 33 -4.33 6.79 6.95
C LEU A 33 -5.15 6.22 8.10
N THR A 34 -6.37 6.70 8.25
CA THR A 34 -7.33 6.15 9.23
C THR A 34 -8.46 5.48 8.49
N GLY A 35 -8.93 4.37 9.02
CA GLY A 35 -10.07 3.65 8.44
C GLY A 35 -10.77 2.79 9.46
N GLN A 36 -11.92 2.27 9.05
CA GLN A 36 -12.72 1.35 9.85
C GLN A 36 -13.28 0.26 8.94
N VAL A 37 -13.02 -0.99 9.28
CA VAL A 37 -13.55 -2.17 8.59
C VAL A 37 -14.91 -2.50 9.19
N ARG A 38 -15.93 -2.54 8.32
CA ARG A 38 -17.31 -2.87 8.65
C ARG A 38 -17.84 -3.90 7.66
N ASP A 39 -18.81 -4.70 8.09
CA ASP A 39 -19.58 -5.56 7.20
C ASP A 39 -20.60 -4.75 6.36
N VAL A 40 -21.38 -5.45 5.54
CA VAL A 40 -22.38 -4.84 4.65
C VAL A 40 -23.56 -4.21 5.40
N ASP A 41 -23.80 -4.61 6.64
CA ASP A 41 -24.83 -4.04 7.53
C ASP A 41 -24.27 -2.87 8.37
N GLY A 42 -22.97 -2.58 8.22
CA GLY A 42 -22.27 -1.52 8.94
C GLY A 42 -21.76 -1.93 10.31
N THR A 43 -21.82 -3.21 10.69
CA THR A 43 -21.26 -3.71 11.95
C THR A 43 -19.73 -3.67 11.88
N PRO A 44 -19.03 -3.08 12.86
CA PRO A 44 -17.57 -3.16 12.91
C PRO A 44 -17.06 -4.60 12.91
N ILE A 45 -15.91 -4.84 12.29
CA ILE A 45 -15.25 -6.16 12.26
C ILE A 45 -13.96 -6.10 13.11
N PRO A 46 -14.01 -6.55 14.37
CA PRO A 46 -12.83 -6.63 15.23
C PRO A 46 -11.77 -7.57 14.66
N GLY A 47 -10.50 -7.19 14.77
CA GLY A 47 -9.38 -8.03 14.34
C GLY A 47 -9.30 -8.25 12.83
N ALA A 48 -10.04 -7.47 12.02
CA ALA A 48 -9.87 -7.50 10.57
C ALA A 48 -8.42 -7.17 10.21
N LYS A 49 -7.82 -7.98 9.31
CA LYS A 49 -6.45 -7.80 8.84
C LYS A 49 -6.45 -6.83 7.67
N VAL A 50 -5.74 -5.72 7.81
CA VAL A 50 -5.57 -4.67 6.79
C VAL A 50 -4.10 -4.61 6.38
N GLU A 51 -3.78 -5.06 5.18
CA GLU A 51 -2.42 -4.97 4.61
C GLU A 51 -2.34 -3.76 3.69
N ILE A 52 -1.38 -2.88 3.93
CA ILE A 52 -1.23 -1.60 3.23
C ILE A 52 0.16 -1.55 2.61
N TRP A 53 0.24 -1.19 1.33
CA TRP A 53 1.51 -0.89 0.68
C TRP A 53 1.39 0.23 -0.36
N HIS A 54 2.46 1.02 -0.50
CA HIS A 54 2.58 2.05 -1.53
C HIS A 54 4.05 2.36 -1.82
N CYS A 55 4.33 3.16 -2.86
CA CYS A 55 5.67 3.65 -3.15
C CYS A 55 6.13 4.76 -2.21
N ASN A 56 7.42 5.04 -2.20
CA ASN A 56 8.00 6.21 -1.55
C ASN A 56 7.72 7.52 -2.33
N SER A 57 8.30 8.65 -1.89
CA SER A 57 8.15 9.98 -2.52
C SER A 57 8.66 10.04 -3.97
N LYS A 58 9.43 9.04 -4.41
CA LYS A 58 10.05 8.94 -5.74
C LYS A 58 9.37 7.90 -6.65
N GLY A 59 8.32 7.24 -6.18
CA GLY A 59 7.59 6.22 -6.95
C GLY A 59 8.15 4.81 -6.86
N ASN A 60 9.15 4.57 -6.00
CA ASN A 60 9.81 3.28 -5.86
C ASN A 60 9.24 2.44 -4.71
N TYR A 61 9.27 1.11 -4.85
CA TYR A 61 8.80 0.16 -3.84
C TYR A 61 9.96 -0.61 -3.21
N SER A 62 9.91 -0.82 -1.89
CA SER A 62 10.79 -1.78 -1.20
C SER A 62 10.72 -3.17 -1.87
N PHE A 63 11.85 -3.89 -1.84
CA PHE A 63 12.16 -5.13 -2.59
C PHE A 63 12.38 -4.96 -4.10
N PHE A 64 11.88 -3.89 -4.71
CA PHE A 64 12.11 -3.58 -6.12
C PHE A 64 13.10 -2.43 -6.32
N ASP A 65 13.39 -1.71 -5.24
CA ASP A 65 14.45 -0.71 -5.12
C ASP A 65 15.39 -1.13 -3.98
N PRO A 66 16.65 -1.52 -4.29
CA PRO A 66 17.59 -2.05 -3.31
C PRO A 66 18.12 -0.98 -2.34
N THR A 67 17.80 0.30 -2.57
CA THR A 67 18.22 1.38 -1.67
C THR A 67 17.30 1.54 -0.45
N GLN A 68 16.13 0.87 -0.46
CA GLN A 68 15.15 0.94 0.60
C GLN A 68 15.30 -0.22 1.60
N SER A 69 14.94 0.04 2.85
CA SER A 69 14.81 -1.01 3.86
C SER A 69 13.72 -2.02 3.48
N GLU A 70 13.88 -3.26 3.94
CA GLU A 70 12.85 -4.29 3.78
C GLU A 70 11.53 -3.82 4.39
N TYR A 71 10.44 -4.02 3.65
CA TYR A 71 9.11 -3.58 4.03
C TYR A 71 8.95 -2.09 4.32
N ASN A 72 9.84 -1.22 3.81
CA ASN A 72 9.55 0.21 3.79
C ASN A 72 8.21 0.46 3.09
N MET A 73 7.35 1.29 3.70
CA MET A 73 5.98 1.59 3.22
C MET A 73 5.05 0.38 3.12
N ARG A 74 5.29 -0.70 3.89
CA ARG A 74 4.44 -1.91 3.91
C ARG A 74 4.09 -2.34 5.33
N ARG A 75 2.82 -2.48 5.68
CA ARG A 75 2.41 -2.99 7.00
C ARG A 75 1.17 -3.86 6.92
N THR A 76 1.07 -4.78 7.86
CA THR A 76 -0.16 -5.49 8.21
C THR A 76 -0.67 -4.90 9.52
N ILE A 77 -1.92 -4.44 9.56
CA ILE A 77 -2.52 -3.87 10.76
C ILE A 77 -3.80 -4.64 11.06
N TYR A 78 -3.86 -5.26 12.24
CA TYR A 78 -5.09 -5.82 12.78
C TYR A 78 -5.93 -4.71 13.39
N ALA A 79 -7.16 -4.61 12.93
CA ALA A 79 -8.10 -3.59 13.38
C ALA A 79 -8.51 -3.82 14.84
N ASP A 80 -8.77 -2.73 15.58
CA ASP A 80 -9.14 -2.77 16.99
C ASP A 80 -10.55 -3.36 17.23
N SER A 81 -11.04 -3.31 18.48
CA SER A 81 -12.37 -3.83 18.86
C SER A 81 -13.54 -3.12 18.14
N GLU A 82 -13.30 -1.93 17.59
CA GLU A 82 -14.25 -1.16 16.80
C GLU A 82 -13.94 -1.26 15.31
N GLY A 83 -13.11 -2.21 14.88
CA GLY A 83 -12.71 -2.39 13.49
C GLY A 83 -11.87 -1.24 12.95
N ARG A 84 -11.29 -0.38 13.79
CA ARG A 84 -10.50 0.78 13.34
C ARG A 84 -9.03 0.45 13.20
N TYR A 85 -8.38 1.11 12.25
CA TYR A 85 -6.94 1.06 12.06
C TYR A 85 -6.39 2.45 11.74
N THR A 86 -5.13 2.67 12.08
CA THR A 86 -4.38 3.89 11.77
C THR A 86 -2.99 3.53 11.27
N ALA A 87 -2.57 4.13 10.16
CA ALA A 87 -1.19 4.08 9.72
C ALA A 87 -0.62 5.50 9.57
N ARG A 88 0.57 5.74 10.10
CA ARG A 88 1.38 6.90 9.75
C ARG A 88 2.33 6.49 8.62
N SER A 89 2.34 7.24 7.54
CA SER A 89 3.23 7.04 6.41
C SER A 89 3.62 8.38 5.80
N ILE A 90 4.06 8.37 4.54
CA ILE A 90 4.25 9.55 3.71
C ILE A 90 3.35 9.51 2.47
N ILE A 91 3.03 10.66 1.89
CA ILE A 91 2.29 10.76 0.64
C ILE A 91 3.09 10.05 -0.48
N PRO A 92 2.55 9.00 -1.13
CA PRO A 92 3.22 8.35 -2.24
C PRO A 92 3.22 9.26 -3.47
N SER A 93 4.25 9.12 -4.30
CA SER A 93 4.21 9.66 -5.67
C SER A 93 3.37 8.76 -6.58
N GLY A 94 3.24 9.16 -7.86
CA GLY A 94 2.91 8.21 -8.91
C GLY A 94 4.04 7.21 -9.15
N TYR A 95 3.77 6.19 -9.95
CA TYR A 95 4.84 5.36 -10.50
C TYR A 95 4.54 4.97 -11.95
N GLY A 96 5.60 4.81 -12.72
CA GLY A 96 5.52 4.39 -14.12
C GLY A 96 6.15 3.03 -14.35
N VAL A 97 5.89 2.49 -15.53
CA VAL A 97 6.71 1.40 -16.08
C VAL A 97 8.16 1.90 -16.21
N PRO A 98 9.17 1.13 -15.78
CA PRO A 98 10.56 1.55 -15.89
C PRO A 98 10.95 1.91 -17.32
N GLU A 99 11.61 3.05 -17.49
CA GLU A 99 12.03 3.53 -18.80
C GLU A 99 12.93 2.51 -19.52
N GLY A 100 12.65 2.27 -20.80
CA GLY A 100 13.39 1.33 -21.63
C GLY A 100 13.05 -0.15 -21.40
N ALA A 101 12.25 -0.49 -20.39
CA ALA A 101 11.74 -1.85 -20.22
C ALA A 101 10.86 -2.26 -21.42
N PRO A 102 10.72 -3.57 -21.73
CA PRO A 102 9.91 -4.02 -22.86
C PRO A 102 8.48 -3.46 -22.86
N THR A 103 7.86 -3.34 -21.69
CA THR A 103 6.53 -2.74 -21.53
C THR A 103 6.52 -1.25 -21.89
N ASP A 104 7.54 -0.48 -21.51
CA ASP A 104 7.67 0.94 -21.87
C ASP A 104 7.83 1.13 -23.38
N GLN A 105 8.65 0.29 -24.02
CA GLN A 105 8.87 0.33 -25.46
C GLN A 105 7.56 0.09 -26.24
N ILE A 106 6.75 -0.89 -25.82
CA ILE A 106 5.46 -1.17 -26.47
C ILE A 106 4.48 -0.02 -26.23
N LEU A 107 4.38 0.52 -25.01
CA LEU A 107 3.49 1.64 -24.71
C LEU A 107 3.85 2.88 -25.54
N LYS A 108 5.14 3.22 -25.64
CA LYS A 108 5.63 4.32 -26.48
C LYS A 108 5.34 4.07 -27.97
N ALA A 109 5.54 2.84 -28.46
CA ALA A 109 5.19 2.49 -29.85
C ALA A 109 3.69 2.64 -30.16
N LEU A 110 2.82 2.52 -29.14
CA LEU A 110 1.38 2.74 -29.23
C LEU A 110 0.96 4.20 -28.94
N GLY A 111 1.90 5.11 -28.68
CA GLY A 111 1.60 6.50 -28.30
C GLY A 111 0.95 6.66 -26.93
N ARG A 112 1.23 5.74 -25.99
CA ARG A 112 0.69 5.73 -24.62
C ARG A 112 1.81 5.97 -23.59
N HIS A 113 1.46 6.56 -22.45
CA HIS A 113 2.35 6.67 -21.29
C HIS A 113 2.24 5.46 -20.37
N GLY A 114 3.31 5.17 -19.61
CA GLY A 114 3.36 4.11 -18.59
C GLY A 114 3.01 4.57 -17.18
N GLU A 115 2.68 5.86 -16.99
CA GLU A 115 2.46 6.46 -15.67
C GLU A 115 1.15 6.06 -15.01
N ARG A 116 1.20 5.86 -13.69
CA ARG A 116 0.07 5.71 -12.79
C ARG A 116 0.03 6.88 -11.80
N PRO A 117 -1.17 7.39 -11.44
CA PRO A 117 -1.29 8.39 -10.39
C PRO A 117 -0.84 7.84 -9.04
N ALA A 118 -0.59 8.70 -8.07
CA ALA A 118 -0.38 8.29 -6.69
C ALA A 118 -1.55 7.43 -6.18
N HIS A 119 -1.23 6.33 -5.50
CA HIS A 119 -2.23 5.41 -4.97
C HIS A 119 -1.66 4.61 -3.80
N ILE A 120 -2.56 4.03 -3.03
CA ILE A 120 -2.28 3.19 -1.87
C ILE A 120 -3.02 1.89 -2.12
N HIS A 121 -2.31 0.79 -1.99
CA HIS A 121 -2.90 -0.53 -2.12
C HIS A 121 -3.36 -1.05 -0.76
N TYR A 122 -4.48 -1.75 -0.78
CA TYR A 122 -5.08 -2.42 0.36
C TYR A 122 -5.43 -3.86 0.04
N PHE A 123 -5.11 -4.72 0.98
CA PHE A 123 -5.89 -5.92 1.24
C PHE A 123 -6.63 -5.77 2.56
N ALA A 124 -7.92 -6.09 2.56
CA ALA A 124 -8.71 -6.23 3.79
C ALA A 124 -9.33 -7.63 3.85
N SER A 125 -9.16 -8.31 4.99
CA SER A 125 -9.69 -9.65 5.19
C SER A 125 -10.09 -9.91 6.62
N ALA A 126 -11.10 -10.76 6.81
CA ALA A 126 -11.54 -11.24 8.11
C ALA A 126 -12.17 -12.63 7.95
N PRO A 127 -12.14 -13.49 8.99
CA PRO A 127 -12.83 -14.78 8.96
C PRO A 127 -14.31 -14.61 8.60
N GLY A 128 -14.81 -15.50 7.73
CA GLY A 128 -16.20 -15.46 7.26
C GLY A 128 -16.53 -14.35 6.24
N HIS A 129 -15.56 -13.51 5.88
CA HIS A 129 -15.74 -12.42 4.91
C HIS A 129 -14.93 -12.66 3.64
N GLN A 130 -15.44 -12.16 2.52
CA GLN A 130 -14.69 -12.17 1.27
C GLN A 130 -13.50 -11.20 1.37
N HIS A 131 -12.33 -11.63 0.89
CA HIS A 131 -11.15 -10.78 0.78
C HIS A 131 -11.41 -9.61 -0.19
N LEU A 132 -11.01 -8.41 0.21
CA LEU A 132 -11.08 -7.20 -0.60
C LEU A 132 -9.68 -6.75 -1.03
N THR A 133 -9.50 -6.58 -2.33
CA THR A 133 -8.34 -5.91 -2.93
C THR A 133 -8.74 -4.54 -3.47
N THR A 134 -8.09 -3.48 -3.01
CA THR A 134 -8.37 -2.12 -3.50
C THR A 134 -7.21 -1.16 -3.53
#